data_AF-A0A0K8TC64-F1
#
_entry.id   AF-A0A0K8TC64-F1
#
_cell.length_a   1.000
_cell.length_b   1.000
_cell.length_c   1.000
_cell.angle_alpha   90.00
_cell.angle_beta   90.00
_cell.angle_gamma   90.00
#
_symmetry.space_group_name_H-M   'P 1'
#
loop_
_entity.id
_entity.type
_entity.pdbx_description
1 polymer ?
#
loop_
_entity_poly.entity_id
_entity_poly.type
_entity_poly.pdbx_seq_one_letter_code
_entity_poly.pdbx_strand_id
1 'polypeptide(L)'
;LVAVSRNSKTAGYDCIFDRVSPIHFQCRLCGKIVSNKWHHANSHSPKVVECPYCPHVYTRKDNLKYHIRSKHPELLNSSKPMRKLANPLSLNWAPNYENR
;
A
#
# COMPACT_ATOMS: atom_id res chain seq x y z
N LEU A 1 -13.11 -30.30 18.07
CA LEU A 1 -12.60 -29.12 18.82
C LEU A 1 -11.85 -28.21 17.85
N VAL A 2 -12.54 -27.33 17.11
CA VAL A 2 -11.85 -26.30 16.30
C VAL A 2 -11.90 -25.02 17.11
N ALA A 3 -10.81 -24.72 17.81
CA ALA A 3 -10.64 -23.44 18.48
C ALA A 3 -10.52 -22.36 17.40
N VAL A 4 -11.63 -21.71 17.06
CA VAL A 4 -11.60 -20.45 16.32
C VAL A 4 -11.17 -19.38 17.31
N SER A 5 -9.86 -19.24 17.52
CA SER A 5 -9.27 -18.18 18.32
C SER A 5 -9.49 -16.83 17.63
N ARG A 6 -10.68 -16.25 17.81
CA ARG A 6 -10.99 -14.86 17.52
C ARG A 6 -10.50 -14.01 18.68
N ASN A 7 -9.25 -13.59 18.66
CA ASN A 7 -8.86 -12.38 19.37
C ASN A 7 -7.53 -11.84 18.83
N SER A 8 -7.53 -10.66 18.23
CA SER A 8 -6.42 -9.70 18.27
C SER A 8 -6.86 -8.37 17.66
N LYS A 9 -6.98 -7.35 18.51
CA LYS A 9 -7.21 -5.94 18.14
C LYS A 9 -5.95 -5.35 17.48
N THR A 10 -5.54 -5.81 16.32
CA THR A 10 -4.43 -5.22 15.56
C THR A 10 -4.94 -4.57 14.28
N ALA A 11 -5.04 -3.25 14.30
CA ALA A 11 -5.30 -2.44 13.12
C ALA A 11 -4.19 -2.67 12.09
N GLY A 12 -4.55 -3.04 10.86
CA GLY A 12 -3.61 -3.21 9.75
C GLY A 12 -3.91 -4.40 8.85
N TYR A 13 -3.06 -4.59 7.84
CA TYR A 13 -3.13 -5.60 6.76
C TYR A 13 -3.22 -7.07 7.24
N ASP A 14 -3.24 -7.36 8.54
CA ASP A 14 -3.37 -8.73 9.07
C ASP A 14 -4.64 -9.45 8.60
N CYS A 15 -5.72 -8.72 8.31
CA CYS A 15 -6.99 -9.31 7.84
C CYS A 15 -6.87 -10.00 6.46
N ILE A 16 -5.80 -9.75 5.71
CA ILE A 16 -5.57 -10.36 4.39
C ILE A 16 -4.72 -11.63 4.46
N PHE A 17 -4.30 -12.07 5.64
CA PHE A 17 -3.39 -13.22 5.80
C PHE A 17 -3.94 -14.31 6.70
N ASP A 18 -3.93 -15.54 6.20
CA ASP A 18 -4.16 -16.75 6.99
C ASP A 18 -2.83 -17.35 7.45
N ARG A 19 -2.78 -17.82 8.70
CA ARG A 19 -1.58 -18.48 9.25
C ARG A 19 -1.50 -19.91 8.71
N VAL A 20 -0.42 -20.22 8.00
CA VAL A 20 -0.12 -21.58 7.51
C VAL A 20 0.86 -22.28 8.46
N SER A 21 1.85 -21.55 8.97
CA SER A 21 2.81 -22.06 9.96
C SER A 21 3.24 -20.95 10.93
N PRO A 22 4.10 -21.22 11.93
CA PRO A 22 4.60 -20.18 12.84
C PRO A 22 5.24 -18.98 12.13
N ILE A 23 5.84 -19.22 10.96
CA ILE A 23 6.58 -18.22 10.17
C ILE A 23 6.00 -17.95 8.77
N HIS A 24 4.97 -18.68 8.33
CA HIS A 24 4.38 -18.56 6.99
C HIS A 24 2.91 -18.17 7.02
N PHE A 25 2.52 -17.32 6.07
CA PHE A 25 1.19 -16.74 5.95
C PHE A 25 0.71 -16.76 4.50
N GLN A 26 -0.51 -17.21 4.26
CA GLN A 26 -1.13 -17.20 2.94
C GLN A 26 -1.92 -15.91 2.74
N CYS A 27 -1.66 -15.20 1.65
CA CYS A 27 -2.43 -14.02 1.28
C CYS A 27 -3.77 -14.41 0.66
N ARG A 28 -4.86 -13.87 1.18
CA ARG A 28 -6.23 -14.08 0.66
C ARG A 28 -6.47 -13.40 -0.70
N LEU A 29 -5.67 -12.40 -1.06
CA LEU A 29 -5.84 -11.65 -2.32
C LEU A 29 -5.23 -12.37 -3.53
N CYS A 30 -4.08 -13.03 -3.34
CA CYS A 30 -3.34 -13.64 -4.45
C CYS A 30 -2.89 -15.08 -4.18
N GLY A 31 -3.25 -15.66 -3.02
CA GLY A 31 -2.94 -17.04 -2.66
C GLY A 31 -1.49 -17.33 -2.28
N LYS A 32 -0.57 -16.36 -2.40
CA LYS A 32 0.86 -16.55 -2.12
C LYS A 32 1.13 -16.81 -0.64
N ILE A 33 1.98 -17.79 -0.36
CA ILE A 33 2.54 -18.04 0.97
C ILE A 33 3.81 -17.21 1.14
N VAL A 34 3.85 -16.38 2.18
CA VAL A 34 4.96 -15.46 2.47
C VAL A 34 5.36 -15.54 3.94
N SER A 35 6.61 -15.22 4.24
CA SER A 35 7.09 -15.09 5.62
C SER A 35 6.93 -13.69 6.20
N ASN A 36 6.86 -12.66 5.33
CA ASN A 36 6.73 -11.26 5.73
C ASN A 36 5.41 -10.66 5.20
N LYS A 37 4.42 -10.56 6.09
CA LYS A 37 3.09 -9.98 5.79
C LYS A 37 3.16 -8.53 5.34
N TRP A 38 3.97 -7.71 6.02
CA TRP A 38 4.07 -6.27 5.75
C TRP A 38 4.59 -5.99 4.34
N HIS A 39 5.71 -6.64 3.98
CA HIS A 39 6.32 -6.44 2.67
C HIS A 39 5.38 -6.90 1.56
N HIS A 40 4.71 -8.04 1.76
CA HIS A 40 3.73 -8.54 0.81
C HIS A 40 2.50 -7.64 0.70
N ALA A 41 1.96 -7.13 1.81
CA ALA A 41 0.84 -6.21 1.79
C ALA A 41 1.14 -4.94 0.96
N ASN A 42 2.38 -4.43 1.03
CA ASN A 42 2.82 -3.29 0.23
C ASN A 42 2.88 -3.58 -1.29
N SER A 43 2.95 -4.85 -1.70
CA SER A 43 2.86 -5.21 -3.13
C SER A 43 1.44 -5.02 -3.69
N HIS A 44 0.42 -5.12 -2.84
CA HIS A 44 -0.98 -4.87 -3.21
C HIS A 44 -1.38 -3.41 -3.11
N SER A 45 -0.61 -2.59 -2.40
CA SER A 45 -0.80 -1.14 -2.35
C SER A 45 0.53 -0.41 -2.46
N PRO A 46 1.09 -0.33 -3.67
CA PRO A 46 2.31 0.43 -3.88
C PRO A 46 2.04 1.90 -3.54
N LYS A 47 2.88 2.46 -2.67
CA LYS A 47 2.76 3.87 -2.29
C LYS A 47 2.97 4.76 -3.52
N VAL A 48 1.93 5.48 -3.91
CA VAL A 48 2.01 6.49 -4.95
C VAL A 48 2.33 7.86 -4.37
N VAL A 49 3.00 8.68 -5.16
CA VAL A 49 3.33 10.08 -4.87
C VAL A 49 2.79 10.89 -6.04
N GLU A 50 1.89 11.83 -5.76
CA GLU A 50 1.32 12.71 -6.76
C GLU A 50 2.27 13.89 -7.02
N CYS A 51 2.29 14.35 -8.27
CA CYS A 51 2.96 15.58 -8.62
C CYS A 51 2.24 16.77 -7.97
N PRO A 52 2.95 17.69 -7.30
CA PRO A 52 2.32 18.87 -6.70
C PRO A 52 1.82 19.90 -7.74
N TYR A 53 2.08 19.69 -9.03
CA TYR A 53 1.81 20.63 -10.11
C TYR A 53 0.84 20.10 -11.17
N CYS A 54 0.51 18.80 -11.16
CA CYS A 54 -0.38 18.17 -12.12
C CYS A 54 -0.95 16.85 -11.55
N PRO A 55 -2.00 16.26 -12.13
CA PRO A 55 -2.66 15.06 -11.58
C PRO A 55 -1.87 13.75 -11.80
N HIS A 56 -0.61 13.81 -12.26
CA HIS A 56 0.18 12.60 -12.48
C HIS A 56 0.68 11.98 -11.17
N VAL A 57 0.52 10.66 -11.06
CA VAL A 57 0.96 9.86 -9.91
C VAL A 57 2.12 8.94 -10.29
N TYR A 58 3.03 8.75 -9.34
CA TYR A 58 4.24 7.94 -9.52
C TYR A 58 4.42 6.98 -8.36
N THR A 59 4.85 5.75 -8.63
CA THR A 59 5.18 4.76 -7.58
C THR A 59 6.56 5.00 -6.94
N ARG A 60 7.39 5.86 -7.55
CA ARG A 60 8.74 6.17 -7.06
C ARG A 60 9.03 7.67 -7.09
N LYS A 61 9.82 8.13 -6.10
CA LYS A 61 10.17 9.55 -5.93
C LYS A 61 11.11 10.08 -7.02
N ASP A 62 12.01 9.26 -7.51
CA ASP A 62 12.97 9.60 -8.57
C ASP A 62 12.26 9.82 -9.91
N ASN A 63 11.29 8.96 -10.25
CA ASN A 63 10.44 9.15 -11.43
C ASN A 63 9.66 10.47 -11.34
N LEU A 64 9.12 10.79 -10.16
CA LEU A 64 8.47 12.09 -9.95
C LEU A 64 9.45 13.27 -10.09
N LYS A 65 10.67 13.18 -9.55
CA LYS A 65 11.70 14.23 -9.75
C LYS A 65 12.03 14.43 -11.23
N TYR A 66 12.18 13.35 -11.99
CA TYR A 66 12.42 13.42 -13.43
C TYR A 66 11.23 14.05 -14.17
N HIS A 67 10.00 13.67 -13.80
CA HIS A 67 8.80 14.29 -14.33
C HIS A 67 8.78 15.80 -14.08
N ILE A 68 9.02 16.25 -12.85
CA ILE A 68 9.05 17.69 -12.52
C ILE A 68 10.12 18.40 -13.35
N ARG A 69 11.32 17.83 -13.50
CA ARG A 69 12.39 18.42 -14.31
C ARG A 69 12.05 18.53 -15.80
N SER A 70 11.25 17.62 -16.34
CA SER A 70 10.95 17.56 -17.78
C SER A 70 9.63 18.24 -18.15
N LYS A 71 8.65 18.28 -17.24
CA LYS A 71 7.30 18.81 -17.49
C LYS A 71 6.96 20.08 -16.71
N HIS A 72 7.76 20.39 -15.68
CA HIS A 72 7.63 21.60 -14.84
C HIS A 72 8.99 22.29 -14.61
N PRO A 73 9.80 22.52 -15.67
CA PRO A 73 11.15 23.05 -15.52
C PRO A 73 11.18 24.44 -14.85
N GLU A 74 10.15 25.26 -15.06
CA GLU A 74 10.02 26.59 -14.44
C GLU A 74 9.76 26.56 -12.92
N LEU A 75 9.39 25.40 -12.36
CA LEU A 75 8.99 25.26 -10.95
C LEU A 75 10.06 24.62 -10.06
N LEU A 76 11.26 24.33 -10.60
CA LEU A 76 12.37 23.69 -9.88
C LEU A 76 12.95 24.56 -8.74
N ASN A 77 12.71 25.88 -8.76
CA ASN A 77 13.17 26.81 -7.73
C ASN A 77 12.14 27.02 -6.61
N SER A 78 10.94 26.41 -6.70
CA SER A 78 9.88 26.56 -5.72
C SER A 78 9.88 25.38 -4.75
N SER A 79 10.30 25.61 -3.50
CA SER A 79 10.33 24.63 -2.42
C SER A 79 8.92 24.31 -1.88
N LYS A 80 8.05 23.74 -2.72
CA LYS A 80 6.76 23.19 -2.26
C LYS A 80 6.92 21.74 -1.76
N PRO A 81 6.34 21.40 -0.60
CA PRO A 81 6.41 20.04 -0.06
C PRO A 81 5.60 19.06 -0.92
N MET A 82 6.22 17.92 -1.24
CA MET A 82 5.58 16.82 -1.96
C MET A 82 4.41 16.27 -1.13
N ARG A 83 3.20 16.28 -1.70
CA ARG A 83 2.03 15.70 -1.04
C ARG A 83 2.16 14.18 -1.08
N LYS A 84 2.43 13.57 0.09
CA LYS A 84 2.33 12.12 0.25
C LYS A 84 0.83 11.81 0.30
N LEU A 85 0.28 11.20 -0.74
CA LEU A 85 -1.02 10.57 -0.56
C LEU A 85 -0.85 9.48 0.51
N ALA A 86 -1.70 9.54 1.53
CA ALA A 86 -1.80 8.46 2.50
C ALA A 86 -2.14 7.18 1.74
N ASN A 87 -1.54 6.07 2.16
CA ASN A 87 -1.82 4.77 1.59
C ASN A 87 -3.32 4.50 1.76
N PRO A 88 -4.08 4.12 0.71
CA PRO A 88 -5.48 3.72 0.88
C PRO A 88 -5.67 2.58 1.90
N LEU A 89 -4.61 1.79 2.20
CA LEU A 89 -4.62 0.80 3.28
C LEU A 89 -4.63 1.38 4.71
N SER A 90 -4.30 2.66 4.92
CA SER A 90 -4.20 3.24 6.27
C SER A 90 -5.45 3.94 6.76
N LEU A 91 -6.41 4.26 5.87
CA LEU A 91 -7.62 4.98 6.30
C LEU A 91 -8.91 4.18 6.21
N ASN A 92 -9.15 3.32 5.20
CA ASN A 92 -10.44 2.62 5.08
C ASN A 92 -10.34 1.36 4.19
N TRP A 93 -9.55 0.35 4.57
CA TRP A 93 -9.70 -0.98 3.94
C TRP A 93 -11.00 -1.61 4.46
N ALA A 94 -12.12 -1.30 3.81
CA ALA A 94 -13.33 -2.10 3.86
C ALA A 94 -13.37 -2.87 2.53
N PRO A 95 -13.09 -4.18 2.51
CA PRO A 95 -13.33 -4.96 1.31
C PRO A 95 -14.84 -5.07 1.15
N ASN A 96 -15.39 -4.41 0.12
CA ASN A 96 -16.69 -4.78 -0.44
C ASN A 96 -16.54 -6.19 -1.01
N TYR A 97 -16.79 -7.20 -0.18
CA TYR A 97 -17.04 -8.56 -0.64
C TYR A 97 -18.55 -8.72 -0.79
N GLU A 98 -19.07 -8.17 -1.88
CA GLU A 98 -20.35 -8.61 -2.43
C GLU A 98 -20.05 -9.48 -3.65
N ASN A 99 -20.47 -10.75 -3.53
CA ASN A 99 -20.77 -11.70 -4.60
C ASN A 99 -19.61 -12.24 -5.45
N ARG A 100 -18.98 -13.33 -4.98
CA ARG A 100 -18.86 -14.57 -5.77
C ARG A 100 -18.61 -15.79 -4.89
#